data_AF-A0A5C6LT75-F1
#
_entry.id   AF-A0A5C6LT75-F1
#
_cell.length_a   1.000
_cell.length_b   1.000
_cell.length_c   1.000
_cell.angle_alpha   90.00
_cell.angle_beta   90.00
_cell.angle_gamma   90.00
#
_symmetry.space_group_name_H-M   'P 1'
#
loop_
_entity.id
_entity.type
_entity.pdbx_description
1 polymer ?
#
loop_
_entity_poly.entity_id
_entity_poly.type
_entity_poly.pdbx_seq_one_letter_code
_entity_poly.pdbx_strand_id
1 'polypeptide(L)'
;MTSETPTYKLTVSAVGVMSDFAHLTVYNGFLEDIARGYEQLNLVLKPGLYSITLKLDGNIIKEHVRLTQDMDFQIPTPPVYASLVADKFKSSHEYYATNAHKYSLETTTGNASEEGGAIFLFFRYTDVEKRRELNNEQQSLGQGFSLLDAGRQVIYTLEGNNIREDTDAGWLSFHAVLPAGTYYLHYTGHQCKNDIGEEQHLPARNTYSGI
;
A
#
# COMPACT_ATOMS: atom_id res chain seq x y z
N MET A 1 44.11 26.95 -2.30
CA MET A 1 42.99 27.23 -1.39
C MET A 1 41.76 26.55 -1.97
N THR A 2 41.41 25.36 -1.50
CA THR A 2 40.18 24.67 -1.90
C THR A 2 39.03 25.29 -1.09
N SER A 3 38.26 26.18 -1.71
CA SER A 3 37.00 26.63 -1.12
C SER A 3 36.07 25.43 -1.05
N GLU A 4 35.86 24.89 0.15
CA GLU A 4 34.80 23.90 0.36
C GLU A 4 33.48 24.51 -0.07
N THR A 5 32.81 23.86 -1.02
CA THR A 5 31.50 24.29 -1.48
C THR A 5 30.55 24.21 -0.28
N PRO A 6 29.79 25.28 0.04
CA PRO A 6 28.86 25.23 1.17
C PRO A 6 27.85 24.10 0.98
N THR A 7 27.34 23.55 2.07
CA THR A 7 26.26 22.56 2.07
C THR A 7 25.07 23.14 2.82
N TYR A 8 23.87 22.68 2.46
CA TYR A 8 22.60 23.13 3.00
C TYR A 8 21.74 21.92 3.37
N LYS A 9 20.91 22.09 4.40
CA LYS A 9 19.92 21.10 4.80
C LYS A 9 18.71 21.18 3.87
N LEU A 10 18.32 20.04 3.31
CA LEU A 10 17.05 19.87 2.62
C LEU A 10 16.19 18.86 3.38
N THR A 11 15.09 19.33 3.95
CA THR A 11 14.04 18.45 4.48
C THR A 11 12.95 18.34 3.44
N VAL A 12 12.65 17.13 2.96
CA VAL A 12 11.52 16.88 2.07
C VAL A 12 10.49 16.10 2.84
N SER A 13 9.24 16.56 2.88
CA SER A 13 8.16 15.86 3.58
C SER A 13 6.91 15.73 2.72
N ALA A 14 6.29 14.57 2.69
CA ALA A 14 4.91 14.41 2.26
C ALA A 14 3.99 14.93 3.37
N VAL A 15 2.89 15.59 3.01
CA VAL A 15 1.90 16.08 3.98
C VAL A 15 0.49 15.68 3.55
N GLY A 16 -0.32 15.18 4.48
CA GLY A 16 -1.69 14.77 4.20
C GLY A 16 -2.05 13.44 4.86
N VAL A 17 -3.27 12.96 4.61
CA VAL A 17 -3.83 11.79 5.31
C VAL A 17 -3.04 10.51 5.06
N MET A 18 -2.37 10.40 3.91
CA MET A 18 -1.58 9.24 3.48
C MET A 18 -0.08 9.57 3.34
N SER A 19 0.39 10.62 4.03
CA SER A 19 1.79 11.07 3.90
C SER A 19 2.79 10.02 4.33
N ASP A 20 2.42 9.25 5.36
CA ASP A 20 3.16 8.10 5.84
C ASP A 20 3.46 7.11 4.73
N PHE A 21 2.57 6.88 3.76
CA PHE A 21 2.76 5.95 2.64
C PHE A 21 3.50 6.51 1.42
N ALA A 22 3.64 7.82 1.34
CA ALA A 22 4.22 8.48 0.19
C ALA A 22 5.71 8.12 0.07
N HIS A 23 6.08 7.44 -1.02
CA HIS A 23 7.47 7.11 -1.30
C HIS A 23 8.15 8.31 -1.95
N LEU A 24 9.11 8.89 -1.26
CA LEU A 24 9.90 10.03 -1.69
C LEU A 24 11.21 9.56 -2.31
N THR A 25 11.56 10.15 -3.44
CA THR A 25 12.87 10.01 -4.07
C THR A 25 13.44 11.38 -4.39
N VAL A 26 14.71 11.63 -4.04
CA VAL A 26 15.44 12.84 -4.40
C VAL A 26 16.51 12.51 -5.43
N TYR A 27 16.55 13.30 -6.50
CA TYR A 27 17.50 13.21 -7.59
C TYR A 27 18.33 14.49 -7.70
N ASN A 28 19.59 14.37 -8.09
CA ASN A 28 20.42 15.53 -8.46
C ASN A 28 20.08 16.06 -9.86
N GLY A 29 20.77 17.12 -10.29
CA GLY A 29 20.62 17.72 -11.62
C GLY A 29 20.95 16.81 -12.80
N PHE A 30 21.56 15.64 -12.55
CA PHE A 30 21.84 14.61 -13.55
C PHE A 30 20.84 13.43 -13.50
N LEU A 31 19.78 13.55 -12.71
CA LEU A 31 18.77 12.51 -12.49
C LEU A 31 19.32 11.24 -11.82
N GLU A 32 20.43 11.35 -11.08
CA GLU A 32 20.95 10.26 -10.26
C GLU A 32 20.21 10.23 -8.91
N ASP A 33 19.86 9.04 -8.44
CA ASP A 33 19.23 8.83 -7.13
C ASP A 33 20.18 9.24 -6.00
N ILE A 34 19.77 10.22 -5.20
CA ILE A 34 20.51 10.71 -4.03
C ILE A 34 19.99 10.05 -2.75
N ALA A 35 18.67 9.97 -2.62
CA ALA A 35 18.03 9.39 -1.44
C ALA A 35 16.62 8.89 -1.77
N ARG A 36 16.18 7.88 -1.03
CA ARG A 36 14.84 7.30 -1.10
C ARG A 36 14.34 7.00 0.31
N GLY A 37 13.05 7.15 0.53
CA GLY A 37 12.43 6.87 1.82
C GLY A 37 10.94 7.15 1.78
N TYR A 38 10.32 7.19 2.96
CA TYR A 38 8.89 7.42 3.10
C TYR A 38 8.65 8.59 4.04
N GLU A 39 7.55 9.29 3.81
CA GLU A 39 7.05 10.42 4.60
C GLU A 39 8.00 11.63 4.64
N GLN A 40 9.23 11.45 5.10
CA GLN A 40 10.22 12.51 5.24
C GLN A 40 11.64 12.03 4.91
N LEU A 41 12.40 12.90 4.25
CA LEU A 41 13.83 12.76 4.02
C LEU A 41 14.56 13.99 4.59
N ASN A 42 15.63 13.76 5.35
CA ASN A 42 16.49 14.82 5.88
C ASN A 42 17.87 14.66 5.24
N LEU A 43 18.28 15.63 4.41
CA LEU A 43 19.49 15.54 3.60
C LEU A 43 20.40 16.76 3.83
N VAL A 44 21.71 16.57 3.67
CA VAL A 44 22.69 17.66 3.64
C VAL A 44 23.36 17.62 2.27
N LEU A 45 23.10 18.64 1.45
CA LEU A 45 23.41 18.63 0.02
C LEU A 45 24.13 19.93 -0.39
N LYS A 46 24.91 19.88 -1.47
CA LYS A 46 25.50 21.08 -2.06
C LYS A 46 24.41 21.93 -2.73
N PRO A 47 24.57 23.26 -2.85
CA PRO A 47 23.66 24.08 -3.63
C PRO A 47 23.56 23.58 -5.07
N GLY A 48 22.35 23.57 -5.60
CA GLY A 48 22.07 22.98 -6.90
C GLY A 48 20.58 22.84 -7.17
N LEU A 49 20.26 22.29 -8.34
CA LEU A 49 18.89 21.92 -8.71
C LEU A 49 18.69 20.45 -8.39
N TYR A 50 17.62 20.15 -7.67
CA TYR A 50 17.21 18.80 -7.28
C TYR A 50 15.81 18.54 -7.82
N SER A 51 15.55 17.30 -8.20
CA SER A 51 14.20 16.85 -8.50
C SER A 51 13.72 15.91 -7.41
N ILE A 52 12.48 16.08 -6.99
CA ILE A 52 11.86 15.29 -5.94
C ILE A 52 10.66 14.59 -6.56
N THR A 53 10.54 13.30 -6.35
CA THR A 53 9.38 12.53 -6.78
C THR A 53 8.68 11.94 -5.57
N LEU A 54 7.37 12.14 -5.49
CA LEU A 54 6.48 11.49 -4.55
C LEU A 54 5.66 10.45 -5.33
N LYS A 55 5.69 9.19 -4.89
CA LYS A 55 4.84 8.12 -5.41
C LYS A 55 3.85 7.67 -4.34
N LEU A 56 2.56 7.68 -4.66
CA LEU A 56 1.49 7.20 -3.79
C LEU A 56 0.34 6.65 -4.63
N ASP A 57 -0.09 5.40 -4.40
CA ASP A 57 -1.23 4.77 -5.07
C ASP A 57 -1.26 4.94 -6.60
N GLY A 58 -0.11 4.70 -7.24
CA GLY A 58 0.06 4.86 -8.69
C GLY A 58 0.16 6.32 -9.18
N ASN A 59 -0.09 7.31 -8.32
CA ASN A 59 0.16 8.71 -8.61
C ASN A 59 1.64 9.04 -8.43
N ILE A 60 2.18 9.81 -9.37
CA ILE A 60 3.56 10.28 -9.33
C ILE A 60 3.53 11.81 -9.41
N ILE A 61 3.91 12.48 -8.34
CA ILE A 61 4.10 13.94 -8.30
C ILE A 61 5.60 14.20 -8.43
N LYS A 62 5.98 15.07 -9.37
CA LYS A 62 7.38 15.45 -9.58
C LYS A 62 7.55 16.94 -9.39
N GLU A 63 8.39 17.30 -8.45
CA GLU A 63 8.75 18.68 -8.12
C GLU A 63 10.23 18.94 -8.40
N HIS A 64 10.56 20.22 -8.58
CA HIS A 64 11.95 20.67 -8.74
C HIS A 64 12.24 21.76 -7.73
N VAL A 65 13.36 21.61 -7.02
CA VAL A 65 13.78 22.52 -5.96
C VAL A 65 15.18 23.01 -6.25
N ARG A 66 15.35 24.33 -6.24
CA ARG A 66 16.67 24.96 -6.28
C ARG A 66 17.15 25.21 -4.85
N LEU A 67 18.13 24.43 -4.41
CA LEU A 67 18.71 24.54 -3.09
C LEU A 67 19.80 25.62 -3.09
N THR A 68 19.53 26.76 -2.45
CA THR A 68 20.51 27.84 -2.25
C THR A 68 20.73 28.19 -0.78
N GLN A 69 19.90 27.63 0.10
CA GLN A 69 19.90 27.81 1.55
C GLN A 69 19.21 26.59 2.18
N ASP A 70 19.25 26.48 3.51
CA ASP A 70 18.47 25.46 4.23
C ASP A 70 16.98 25.59 3.88
N MET A 71 16.34 24.47 3.58
CA MET A 71 14.99 24.45 3.04
C MET A 71 14.19 23.26 3.55
N ASP A 72 12.97 23.54 3.97
CA ASP A 72 11.94 22.55 4.22
C ASP A 72 10.91 22.61 3.09
N PHE A 73 10.77 21.50 2.36
CA PHE A 73 9.91 21.39 1.19
C PHE A 73 8.82 20.35 1.44
N GLN A 74 7.56 20.79 1.37
CA GLN A 74 6.40 19.94 1.64
C GLN A 74 5.64 19.64 0.35
N ILE A 75 5.31 18.38 0.12
CA ILE A 75 4.52 17.92 -1.02
C ILE A 75 3.20 17.37 -0.50
N PRO A 76 2.05 18.00 -0.83
CA PRO A 76 0.76 17.47 -0.42
C PRO A 76 0.49 16.12 -1.11
N THR A 77 0.03 15.14 -0.35
CA THR A 77 -0.45 13.87 -0.93
C THR A 77 -1.72 14.11 -1.75
N PRO A 78 -1.93 13.36 -2.84
CA PRO A 78 -3.20 13.34 -3.55
C PRO A 78 -4.40 13.16 -2.60
N PRO A 79 -5.56 13.75 -2.90
CA PRO A 79 -6.78 13.53 -2.13
C PRO A 79 -7.18 12.05 -2.21
N VAL A 80 -7.56 11.49 -1.07
CA VAL A 80 -8.07 10.12 -0.98
C VAL A 80 -9.58 10.15 -1.16
N TYR A 81 -10.09 9.41 -2.14
CA TYR A 81 -11.52 9.19 -2.32
C TYR A 81 -11.85 7.78 -1.86
N ALA A 82 -12.40 7.65 -0.65
CA ALA A 82 -12.95 6.38 -0.19
C ALA A 82 -14.35 6.19 -0.79
N SER A 83 -14.58 5.08 -1.51
CA SER A 83 -15.90 4.68 -1.99
C SER A 83 -16.75 4.12 -0.83
N LEU A 84 -17.11 4.95 0.15
CA LEU A 84 -18.14 4.59 1.13
C LEU A 84 -19.43 5.33 0.78
N VAL A 85 -20.27 4.67 -0.01
CA VAL A 85 -21.72 4.89 -0.01
C VAL A 85 -22.37 3.55 0.36
N ALA A 86 -22.20 3.17 1.62
CA ALA A 86 -22.82 1.98 2.20
C ALA A 86 -24.23 2.30 2.71
N ASP A 87 -25.16 2.62 1.79
CA ASP A 87 -26.59 2.79 2.14
C ASP A 87 -27.55 2.17 1.13
N LYS A 88 -27.05 1.54 0.05
CA LYS A 88 -27.89 0.94 -1.00
C LYS A 88 -27.54 -0.49 -1.39
N PHE A 89 -26.61 -1.13 -0.69
CA PHE A 89 -26.33 -2.55 -0.91
C PHE A 89 -27.32 -3.40 -0.10
N LYS A 90 -28.49 -3.66 -0.67
CA LYS A 90 -29.24 -4.87 -0.27
C LYS A 90 -28.33 -6.07 -0.55
N SER A 91 -27.87 -6.74 0.50
CA SER A 91 -27.19 -8.02 0.41
C SER A 91 -28.05 -8.94 -0.45
N SER A 92 -27.55 -9.28 -1.65
CA SER A 92 -28.33 -10.06 -2.59
C SER A 92 -28.46 -11.53 -2.20
N HIS A 93 -27.81 -11.99 -1.12
CA HIS A 93 -27.75 -13.42 -0.82
C HIS A 93 -27.59 -13.70 0.69
N GLU A 94 -28.64 -14.24 1.29
CA GLU A 94 -28.75 -14.61 2.71
C GLU A 94 -27.67 -15.62 3.16
N TYR A 95 -27.13 -16.42 2.23
CA TYR A 95 -26.14 -17.45 2.55
C TYR A 95 -24.77 -16.91 2.98
N TYR A 96 -24.36 -15.72 2.56
CA TYR A 96 -23.11 -15.10 3.05
C TYR A 96 -23.28 -14.45 4.43
N ALA A 97 -24.49 -14.01 4.78
CA ALA A 97 -24.75 -13.33 6.04
C ALA A 97 -24.43 -14.22 7.25
N THR A 98 -24.69 -15.52 7.14
CA THR A 98 -24.42 -16.49 8.21
C THR A 98 -22.92 -16.64 8.48
N ASN A 99 -22.11 -16.86 7.44
CA ASN A 99 -20.66 -17.02 7.60
C ASN A 99 -19.98 -15.71 8.00
N ALA A 100 -20.39 -14.59 7.40
CA ALA A 100 -19.88 -13.28 7.79
C ALA A 100 -20.22 -12.96 9.25
N HIS A 101 -21.45 -13.24 9.69
CA HIS A 101 -21.83 -13.05 11.08
C HIS A 101 -21.03 -13.95 12.02
N LYS A 102 -20.94 -15.25 11.72
CA LYS A 102 -20.16 -16.20 12.52
C LYS A 102 -18.71 -15.75 12.70
N TYR A 103 -18.01 -15.48 11.60
CA TYR A 103 -16.59 -15.11 11.65
C TYR A 103 -16.33 -13.66 12.03
N SER A 104 -17.37 -12.81 12.09
CA SER A 104 -17.26 -11.50 12.76
C SER A 104 -17.18 -11.60 14.28
N LEU A 105 -17.61 -12.73 14.85
CA LEU A 105 -17.59 -12.99 16.30
C LEU A 105 -16.45 -13.96 16.68
N GLU A 106 -16.12 -14.89 15.79
CA GLU A 106 -15.06 -15.89 16.01
C GLU A 106 -13.77 -15.46 15.31
N THR A 107 -12.66 -15.36 16.06
CA THR A 107 -11.34 -15.08 15.48
C THR A 107 -10.93 -16.20 14.54
N THR A 108 -10.43 -15.84 13.34
CA THR A 108 -9.89 -16.82 12.40
C THR A 108 -8.41 -17.07 12.63
N THR A 109 -7.70 -16.15 13.28
CA THR A 109 -6.28 -16.28 13.60
C THR A 109 -6.06 -17.07 14.89
N GLY A 110 -5.01 -17.90 14.92
CA GLY A 110 -4.69 -18.76 16.07
C GLY A 110 -3.98 -18.05 17.23
N ASN A 111 -3.37 -16.89 16.98
CA ASN A 111 -2.60 -16.12 17.97
C ASN A 111 -3.31 -14.79 18.30
N ALA A 112 -4.59 -14.84 18.62
CA ALA A 112 -5.35 -13.65 18.97
C ALA A 112 -4.84 -13.04 20.29
N SER A 113 -4.66 -11.72 20.31
CA SER A 113 -4.59 -10.97 21.57
C SER A 113 -5.96 -11.06 22.26
N GLU A 114 -6.02 -11.32 23.56
CA GLU A 114 -7.31 -11.32 24.29
C GLU A 114 -7.80 -9.90 24.59
N GLU A 115 -6.94 -8.89 24.45
CA GLU A 115 -7.28 -7.48 24.69
C GLU A 115 -7.06 -6.65 23.42
N GLY A 116 -8.06 -5.87 23.04
CA GLY A 116 -8.00 -4.98 21.87
C GLY A 116 -9.33 -4.76 21.16
N GLY A 117 -9.27 -4.05 20.03
CA GLY A 117 -10.35 -3.98 19.05
C GLY A 117 -10.24 -5.13 18.04
N ALA A 118 -11.29 -5.38 17.26
CA ALA A 118 -11.27 -6.41 16.23
C ALA A 118 -11.21 -5.80 14.83
N ILE A 119 -10.37 -6.37 13.96
CA ILE A 119 -10.46 -6.17 12.52
C ILE A 119 -11.09 -7.41 11.92
N PHE A 120 -12.23 -7.20 11.25
CA PHE A 120 -12.94 -8.22 10.50
C PHE A 120 -12.98 -7.83 9.02
N LEU A 121 -12.51 -8.74 8.16
CA LEU A 121 -12.53 -8.59 6.71
C LEU A 121 -13.28 -9.78 6.11
N PHE A 122 -14.21 -9.49 5.20
CA PHE A 122 -14.96 -10.50 4.47
C PHE A 122 -14.88 -10.23 2.97
N PHE A 123 -14.22 -11.11 2.24
CA PHE A 123 -14.12 -11.04 0.79
C PHE A 123 -15.11 -12.03 0.17
N ARG A 124 -15.75 -11.61 -0.92
CA ARG A 124 -16.61 -12.49 -1.70
C ARG A 124 -16.62 -12.10 -3.17
N TYR A 125 -16.82 -13.09 -4.03
CA TYR A 125 -17.31 -12.82 -5.37
C TYR A 125 -18.78 -12.36 -5.30
N THR A 126 -19.23 -11.60 -6.31
CA THR A 126 -20.62 -11.13 -6.33
C THR A 126 -21.61 -12.27 -6.51
N ASP A 127 -21.18 -13.33 -7.18
CA ASP A 127 -21.93 -14.54 -7.51
C ASP A 127 -20.95 -15.67 -7.92
N VAL A 128 -21.46 -16.90 -7.99
CA VAL A 128 -20.67 -18.12 -8.30
C VAL A 128 -20.21 -18.14 -9.76
N GLU A 129 -20.95 -17.53 -10.68
CA GLU A 129 -20.58 -17.49 -12.10
C GLU A 129 -19.33 -16.64 -12.31
N LYS A 130 -19.29 -15.43 -11.74
CA LYS A 130 -18.09 -14.59 -11.75
C LYS A 130 -16.91 -15.21 -11.01
N ARG A 131 -17.16 -15.97 -9.93
CA ARG A 131 -16.09 -16.76 -9.27
C ARG A 131 -15.47 -17.73 -10.26
N ARG A 132 -16.28 -18.48 -10.99
CA ARG A 132 -15.81 -19.44 -12.00
C ARG A 132 -15.06 -18.71 -13.11
N GLU A 133 -15.58 -17.60 -13.62
CA GLU A 133 -14.92 -16.84 -14.69
C GLU A 133 -13.56 -16.26 -14.28
N LEU A 134 -13.47 -15.65 -13.08
CA LEU A 134 -12.31 -14.88 -12.65
C LEU A 134 -11.26 -15.72 -11.90
N ASN A 135 -11.63 -16.88 -11.38
CA ASN A 135 -10.76 -17.73 -10.59
C ASN A 135 -11.01 -19.21 -10.89
N ASN A 136 -10.73 -19.59 -12.15
CA ASN A 136 -10.82 -20.97 -12.63
C ASN A 136 -9.89 -21.92 -11.86
N GLU A 137 -8.77 -21.40 -11.36
CA GLU A 137 -7.76 -22.17 -10.62
C GLU A 137 -8.10 -22.37 -9.13
N GLN A 138 -9.22 -21.82 -8.65
CA GLN A 138 -9.65 -21.88 -7.24
C GLN A 138 -8.57 -21.40 -6.26
N GLN A 139 -7.79 -20.38 -6.66
CA GLN A 139 -6.81 -19.75 -5.79
C GLN A 139 -7.49 -19.08 -4.60
N SER A 140 -6.77 -18.96 -3.49
CA SER A 140 -7.28 -18.28 -2.31
C SER A 140 -7.56 -16.81 -2.63
N LEU A 141 -8.73 -16.31 -2.22
CA LEU A 141 -9.10 -14.89 -2.29
C LEU A 141 -8.18 -13.99 -1.47
N GLY A 142 -7.49 -14.57 -0.48
CA GLY A 142 -6.58 -13.84 0.39
C GLY A 142 -5.15 -13.82 -0.13
N GLN A 143 -4.89 -14.48 -1.26
CA GLN A 143 -3.56 -14.55 -1.84
C GLN A 143 -3.02 -13.15 -2.15
N GLY A 144 -1.79 -12.91 -1.69
CA GLY A 144 -1.11 -11.61 -1.87
C GLY A 144 -1.61 -10.49 -0.95
N PHE A 145 -2.60 -10.75 -0.09
CA PHE A 145 -3.02 -9.80 0.94
C PHE A 145 -2.26 -10.02 2.25
N SER A 146 -1.83 -8.92 2.87
CA SER A 146 -1.19 -8.92 4.17
C SER A 146 -1.69 -7.77 5.02
N LEU A 147 -1.84 -8.01 6.31
CA LEU A 147 -2.10 -7.00 7.33
C LEU A 147 -0.78 -6.58 7.97
N LEU A 148 -0.52 -5.27 8.00
CA LEU A 148 0.68 -4.69 8.55
C LEU A 148 0.36 -3.80 9.75
N ASP A 149 1.31 -3.69 10.67
CA ASP A 149 1.25 -2.71 11.76
C ASP A 149 1.65 -1.30 11.27
N ALA A 150 1.57 -0.33 12.18
CA ALA A 150 1.99 1.05 11.93
C ALA A 150 3.46 1.18 11.49
N GLY A 151 4.33 0.23 11.88
CA GLY A 151 5.72 0.13 11.47
C GLY A 151 5.92 -0.61 10.15
N ARG A 152 4.84 -0.99 9.46
CA ARG A 152 4.80 -1.78 8.23
C ARG A 152 5.44 -3.15 8.36
N GLN A 153 5.43 -3.73 9.55
CA GLN A 153 5.77 -5.12 9.74
C GLN A 153 4.53 -5.98 9.47
N VAL A 154 4.72 -7.06 8.72
CA VAL A 154 3.64 -8.00 8.44
C VAL A 154 3.24 -8.70 9.73
N ILE A 155 2.00 -8.51 10.16
CA ILE A 155 1.41 -9.18 11.32
C ILE A 155 0.76 -10.49 10.87
N TYR A 156 -0.01 -10.42 9.78
CA TYR A 156 -0.73 -11.56 9.22
C TYR A 156 -0.68 -11.54 7.70
N THR A 157 -0.43 -12.69 7.09
CA THR A 157 -0.85 -12.94 5.71
C THR A 157 -2.29 -13.45 5.74
N LEU A 158 -3.12 -13.02 4.79
CA LEU A 158 -4.51 -13.50 4.67
C LEU A 158 -4.53 -14.87 3.96
N GLU A 159 -3.71 -15.80 4.42
CA GLU A 159 -3.56 -17.13 3.83
C GLU A 159 -3.46 -18.20 4.93
N GLY A 160 -3.71 -19.46 4.54
CA GLY A 160 -3.54 -20.62 5.40
C GLY A 160 -4.35 -20.55 6.69
N ASN A 161 -3.68 -20.67 7.83
CA ASN A 161 -4.33 -20.78 9.14
C ASN A 161 -4.89 -19.46 9.69
N ASN A 162 -4.61 -18.32 9.05
CA ASN A 162 -5.09 -17.02 9.49
C ASN A 162 -6.50 -16.69 9.01
N ILE A 163 -7.03 -17.50 8.08
CA ILE A 163 -8.30 -17.25 7.40
C ILE A 163 -9.25 -18.44 7.54
N ARG A 164 -10.51 -18.18 7.24
CA ARG A 164 -11.50 -19.20 6.90
C ARG A 164 -12.02 -18.90 5.52
N GLU A 165 -11.97 -19.89 4.64
CA GLU A 165 -12.29 -19.69 3.24
C GLU A 165 -13.05 -20.90 2.70
N ASP A 166 -13.93 -20.62 1.75
CA ASP A 166 -14.55 -21.59 0.88
C ASP A 166 -14.32 -21.11 -0.55
N THR A 167 -13.31 -21.69 -1.21
CA THR A 167 -12.93 -21.36 -2.58
C THR A 167 -14.03 -21.75 -3.58
N ASP A 168 -14.86 -22.74 -3.23
CA ASP A 168 -16.00 -23.15 -4.04
C ASP A 168 -17.17 -22.17 -3.92
N ALA A 169 -17.56 -21.80 -2.72
CA ALA A 169 -18.59 -20.78 -2.52
C ALA A 169 -18.08 -19.37 -2.86
N GLY A 170 -16.76 -19.17 -2.95
CA GLY A 170 -16.14 -17.92 -3.37
C GLY A 170 -16.15 -16.85 -2.27
N TRP A 171 -15.90 -17.22 -1.03
CA TRP A 171 -15.78 -16.29 0.09
C TRP A 171 -14.60 -16.60 1.00
N LEU A 172 -14.08 -15.55 1.64
CA LEU A 172 -13.02 -15.60 2.64
C LEU A 172 -13.37 -14.69 3.81
N SER A 173 -13.05 -15.13 5.02
CA SER A 173 -13.16 -14.40 6.27
C SER A 173 -11.80 -14.32 6.96
N PHE A 174 -11.45 -13.12 7.42
CA PHE A 174 -10.32 -12.86 8.30
C PHE A 174 -10.83 -12.10 9.53
N HIS A 175 -10.45 -12.54 10.72
CA HIS A 175 -10.77 -11.88 11.97
C HIS A 175 -9.58 -12.02 12.93
N ALA A 176 -9.04 -10.88 13.33
CA ALA A 176 -8.03 -10.79 14.38
C ALA A 176 -8.41 -9.72 15.41
N VAL A 177 -8.17 -10.03 16.69
CA VAL A 177 -8.19 -9.05 17.78
C VAL A 177 -6.80 -8.46 17.92
N LEU A 178 -6.73 -7.13 17.90
CA LEU A 178 -5.52 -6.34 17.79
C LEU A 178 -5.56 -5.15 18.76
N PRO A 179 -4.42 -4.73 19.31
CA PRO A 179 -4.33 -3.50 20.10
C PRO A 179 -4.86 -2.28 19.34
N ALA A 180 -5.29 -1.23 20.04
CA ALA A 180 -5.69 0.00 19.37
C ALA A 180 -4.49 0.62 18.63
N GLY A 181 -4.66 0.94 17.34
CA GLY A 181 -3.59 1.46 16.50
C GLY A 181 -3.98 1.55 15.03
N THR A 182 -3.03 2.02 14.21
CA THR A 182 -3.17 2.06 12.75
C THR A 182 -2.70 0.76 12.15
N TYR A 183 -3.51 0.21 11.24
CA TYR A 183 -3.23 -1.03 10.52
C TYR A 183 -3.45 -0.84 9.04
N TYR A 184 -2.67 -1.56 8.24
CA TYR A 184 -2.70 -1.43 6.79
C TYR A 184 -2.98 -2.77 6.13
N LEU A 185 -3.96 -2.79 5.23
CA LEU A 185 -4.17 -3.93 4.33
C LEU A 185 -3.40 -3.66 3.04
N HIS A 186 -2.34 -4.43 2.81
CA HIS A 186 -1.52 -4.36 1.61
C HIS A 186 -1.85 -5.50 0.67
N TYR A 187 -1.88 -5.22 -0.63
CA TYR A 187 -2.05 -6.21 -1.68
C TYR A 187 -0.86 -6.15 -2.63
N THR A 188 -0.09 -7.24 -2.69
CA THR A 188 0.85 -7.49 -3.79
C THR A 188 0.11 -8.29 -4.84
N GLY A 189 -0.26 -7.66 -5.95
CA GLY A 189 -0.93 -8.34 -7.05
C GLY A 189 -0.23 -9.62 -7.48
N HIS A 190 -0.99 -10.55 -8.04
CA HIS A 190 -0.39 -11.69 -8.74
C HIS A 190 0.59 -11.14 -9.78
N GLN A 191 1.86 -11.54 -9.69
CA GLN A 191 2.77 -11.36 -10.80
C GLN A 191 2.11 -12.05 -11.99
N CYS A 192 1.70 -11.27 -12.99
CA CYS A 192 1.26 -11.84 -14.25
C CYS A 192 2.44 -12.66 -14.75
N LYS A 193 2.32 -13.99 -14.79
CA LYS A 193 3.30 -14.87 -15.41
C LYS A 193 3.29 -14.61 -16.92
N ASN A 194 3.90 -13.51 -17.32
CA ASN A 194 4.50 -13.44 -18.63
C ASN A 194 5.94 -13.90 -18.45
N ASP A 195 6.27 -15.02 -19.09
CA ASP A 195 7.61 -15.29 -19.58
C ASP A 195 8.20 -13.97 -20.10
N ILE A 196 9.21 -13.44 -19.42
CA ILE A 196 10.41 -12.77 -19.92
C ILE A 196 11.15 -12.24 -18.68
N GLY A 197 12.25 -12.91 -18.32
CA GLY A 197 13.40 -12.32 -17.63
C GLY A 197 13.24 -11.96 -16.15
N GLU A 198 14.10 -12.53 -15.32
CA GLU A 198 14.41 -12.01 -13.99
C GLU A 198 14.85 -10.52 -14.09
N GLU A 199 13.95 -9.59 -13.82
CA GLU A 199 14.33 -8.25 -13.39
C GLU A 199 13.77 -8.01 -11.98
N GLN A 200 14.70 -7.79 -11.06
CA GLN A 200 14.44 -7.43 -9.67
C GLN A 200 13.35 -6.36 -9.59
N HIS A 201 12.30 -6.63 -8.80
CA HIS A 201 11.17 -5.73 -8.57
C HIS A 201 11.60 -4.34 -8.10
N LEU A 202 11.80 -3.46 -9.08
CA LEU A 202 11.74 -2.01 -8.98
C LEU A 202 10.71 -1.57 -10.02
N PRO A 203 9.63 -0.85 -9.67
CA PRO A 203 8.64 -0.46 -10.66
C PRO A 203 9.23 0.51 -11.70
N ALA A 204 8.84 0.25 -12.96
CA ALA A 204 9.50 0.60 -14.20
C ALA A 204 9.76 2.09 -14.48
N ARG A 205 10.83 2.32 -15.25
CA ARG A 205 11.29 3.57 -15.85
C ARG A 205 10.51 3.82 -17.15
N ASN A 206 10.13 5.09 -17.36
CA ASN A 206 9.42 5.70 -18.51
C ASN A 206 9.58 5.06 -19.91
N THR A 207 8.53 5.19 -20.72
CA THR A 207 8.64 5.68 -22.12
C THR A 207 7.37 6.42 -22.54
N TYR A 208 7.47 7.75 -22.71
CA TYR A 208 6.58 8.53 -23.56
C TYR A 208 6.98 8.27 -25.02
N SER A 209 6.02 7.93 -25.87
CA SER A 209 6.15 8.05 -27.33
C SER A 209 5.07 9.03 -27.78
N GLY A 210 5.49 10.20 -28.26
CA GLY A 210 4.60 11.15 -28.90
C GLY A 210 4.19 10.66 -30.30
N ILE A 211 2.98 11.03 -30.68
CA ILE A 211 2.63 11.47 -32.04
C ILE A 211 1.92 12.81 -31.86
#